data_AF-A0A949D5U0-F1
#
_entry.id   AF-A0A949D5U0-F1
#
_cell.length_a   1.000
_cell.length_b   1.000
_cell.length_c   1.000
_cell.angle_alpha   90.00
_cell.angle_beta   90.00
_cell.angle_gamma   90.00
#
_symmetry.space_group_name_H-M   'P 1'
#
loop_
_entity.id
_entity.type
_entity.pdbx_description
1 polymer ?
#
loop_
_entity_poly.entity_id
_entity_poly.type
_entity_poly.pdbx_seq_one_letter_code
_entity_poly.pdbx_strand_id
1 'polypeptide(L)'
;MRKSYIIRGAQVLAIALALALLAACGGRDALKNGTSDVAVANAPTTFDLTVAADKNGQFEYEGATLTREDLAGHIRYLTEIGKPAHTILLIAGEKQKITNAHVAGLAGICRDLKISGYVRDNDGHLKVIQIVQ
;
A
#
# COMPACT_ATOMS: atom_id res chain seq x y z
N MET A 1 42.99 38.73 -6.29
CA MET A 1 42.23 37.82 -5.41
C MET A 1 40.74 38.17 -5.48
N ARG A 2 39.90 37.50 -6.30
CA ARG A 2 38.41 37.70 -6.34
C ARG A 2 37.63 36.79 -7.33
N LYS A 3 38.14 35.62 -7.74
CA LYS A 3 37.48 34.77 -8.76
C LYS A 3 36.90 33.44 -8.25
N SER A 4 37.19 33.04 -7.01
CA SER A 4 36.84 31.71 -6.47
C SER A 4 35.47 31.61 -5.79
N TYR A 5 34.72 32.72 -5.67
CA TYR A 5 33.42 32.72 -4.96
C TYR A 5 32.22 32.46 -5.87
N ILE A 6 32.33 32.72 -7.18
CA ILE A 6 31.20 32.63 -8.11
C ILE A 6 30.88 31.17 -8.47
N ILE A 7 31.90 30.31 -8.56
CA ILE A 7 31.73 28.89 -8.94
C ILE A 7 31.06 28.08 -7.82
N ARG A 8 31.27 28.46 -6.56
CA ARG A 8 30.69 27.78 -5.38
C ARG A 8 29.20 28.04 -5.19
N GLY A 9 28.68 29.18 -5.66
CA GLY A 9 27.25 29.51 -5.52
C GLY A 9 26.35 28.70 -6.46
N ALA A 10 26.80 28.45 -7.69
CA ALA A 10 26.03 27.70 -8.69
C ALA A 10 25.89 26.20 -8.32
N GLN A 11 26.91 25.62 -7.69
CA GLN A 11 26.88 24.22 -7.26
C GLN A 11 25.91 23.99 -6.09
N VAL A 12 25.83 24.94 -5.15
CA VAL A 12 24.88 24.86 -4.01
C VAL A 12 23.44 24.98 -4.49
N LEU A 13 23.18 25.82 -5.49
CA LEU A 13 21.84 25.98 -6.07
C LEU A 13 21.39 24.73 -6.84
N ALA A 14 22.29 24.08 -7.59
CA ALA A 14 22.00 22.85 -8.31
C ALA A 14 21.71 21.66 -7.36
N ILE A 15 22.46 21.56 -6.25
CA ILE A 15 22.23 20.52 -5.22
C ILE A 15 20.92 20.78 -4.47
N ALA A 16 20.61 22.04 -4.14
CA ALA A 16 19.35 22.39 -3.49
C ALA A 16 18.12 22.10 -4.39
N LEU A 17 18.23 22.36 -5.69
CA LEU A 17 17.16 22.05 -6.66
C LEU A 17 16.97 20.53 -6.83
N ALA A 18 18.06 19.76 -6.84
CA ALA A 18 18.00 18.30 -6.88
C ALA A 18 17.38 17.69 -5.62
N LEU A 19 17.70 18.22 -4.43
CA LEU A 19 17.08 17.80 -3.16
C LEU A 19 15.60 18.17 -3.09
N ALA A 20 15.19 19.31 -3.64
CA ALA A 20 13.78 19.71 -3.71
C ALA A 20 12.97 18.79 -4.64
N LEU A 21 13.57 18.31 -5.74
CA LEU A 21 12.95 17.32 -6.64
C LEU A 21 12.81 15.94 -5.98
N LEU A 22 13.75 15.51 -5.13
CA LEU A 22 13.61 14.26 -4.37
C LEU A 22 12.53 14.34 -3.28
N ALA A 23 12.34 15.51 -2.66
CA ALA A 23 11.30 15.70 -1.65
C ALA A 23 9.88 15.63 -2.23
N ALA A 24 9.71 15.85 -3.54
CA ALA A 24 8.41 15.77 -4.22
C ALA A 24 7.96 14.32 -4.50
N CYS A 25 8.85 13.33 -4.46
CA CYS A 25 8.51 11.91 -4.62
C CYS A 25 8.34 11.15 -3.30
N GLY A 26 8.68 11.75 -2.14
CA GLY A 26 8.66 11.07 -0.84
C GLY A 26 7.62 11.58 0.17
N GLY A 27 6.70 12.46 -0.26
CA GLY A 27 5.94 13.32 0.64
C GLY A 27 4.42 13.21 0.55
N ARG A 28 3.81 12.02 0.66
CA ARG A 28 2.35 11.96 0.90
C ARG A 28 1.80 10.68 1.52
N ASP A 29 2.52 10.04 2.43
CA ASP A 29 2.05 8.77 2.99
C ASP A 29 1.07 8.94 4.15
N ALA A 30 -0.22 8.99 3.83
CA ALA A 30 -1.31 8.90 4.81
C ALA A 30 -1.39 7.51 5.49
N LEU A 31 -0.77 6.48 4.89
CA LEU A 31 -0.77 5.08 5.36
C LEU A 31 0.61 4.65 5.90
N LYS A 32 1.35 5.55 6.55
CA LYS A 32 2.71 5.28 7.09
C LYS A 32 2.78 4.11 8.07
N ASN A 33 1.68 3.74 8.72
CA ASN A 33 1.66 2.69 9.74
C ASN A 33 1.26 1.37 9.11
N GLY A 34 2.22 0.43 9.00
CA GLY A 34 1.96 -0.94 8.54
C GLY A 34 2.00 -1.14 7.03
N THR A 35 2.56 -0.18 6.26
CA THR A 35 2.83 -0.37 4.83
C THR A 35 4.25 0.07 4.49
N SER A 36 4.78 -0.42 3.37
CA SER A 36 6.07 0.02 2.82
C SER A 36 6.02 0.04 1.31
N ASP A 37 6.82 0.91 0.70
CA ASP A 37 6.94 0.96 -0.75
C ASP A 37 7.44 -0.36 -1.31
N VAL A 38 6.84 -0.77 -2.43
CA VAL A 38 7.30 -1.92 -3.19
C VAL A 38 8.29 -1.42 -4.23
N ALA A 39 9.51 -1.95 -4.22
CA ALA A 39 10.43 -1.72 -5.33
C ALA A 39 9.75 -2.20 -6.63
N VAL A 40 9.73 -1.37 -7.68
CA VAL A 40 8.97 -1.63 -8.92
C VAL A 40 9.25 -3.02 -9.51
N ALA A 41 10.49 -3.52 -9.40
CA ALA A 41 10.89 -4.85 -9.86
C ALA A 41 10.23 -6.03 -9.11
N ASN A 42 9.69 -5.78 -7.90
CA ASN A 42 9.07 -6.77 -7.03
C ASN A 42 7.54 -6.63 -6.95
N ALA A 43 6.94 -5.71 -7.71
CA ALA A 43 5.50 -5.51 -7.72
C ALA A 43 4.80 -6.65 -8.48
N PRO A 44 3.81 -7.33 -7.87
CA PRO A 44 2.97 -8.27 -8.60
C PRO A 44 2.21 -7.55 -9.72
N THR A 45 2.17 -8.16 -10.91
CA THR A 45 1.37 -7.66 -12.04
C THR A 45 -0.10 -8.05 -11.93
N THR A 46 -0.40 -9.09 -11.17
CA THR A 46 -1.74 -9.64 -10.93
C THR A 46 -1.87 -10.06 -9.47
N PHE A 47 -3.10 -10.05 -8.95
CA PHE A 47 -3.42 -10.46 -7.59
C PHE A 47 -4.53 -11.52 -7.64
N ASP A 48 -4.48 -12.49 -6.73
CA ASP A 48 -5.47 -13.57 -6.68
C ASP A 48 -6.83 -13.05 -6.20
N LEU A 49 -6.82 -12.08 -5.29
CA LEU A 49 -8.00 -11.38 -4.78
C LEU A 49 -7.79 -9.87 -4.77
N THR A 50 -8.85 -9.14 -5.08
CA THR A 50 -8.91 -7.69 -4.90
C THR A 50 -10.16 -7.36 -4.10
N VAL A 51 -9.99 -6.57 -3.04
CA VAL A 51 -11.07 -6.07 -2.19
C VAL A 51 -10.98 -4.55 -2.11
N ALA A 52 -12.13 -3.90 -1.95
CA ALA A 52 -12.18 -2.46 -1.80
C ALA A 52 -12.42 -2.06 -0.34
N ALA A 53 -12.01 -0.85 0.05
CA ALA A 53 -12.29 -0.29 1.36
C ALA A 53 -13.77 0.09 1.49
N ASP A 54 -14.37 -0.20 2.65
CA ASP A 54 -15.76 0.16 2.98
C ASP A 54 -15.84 0.85 4.36
N LYS A 55 -17.02 1.28 4.77
CA LYS A 55 -17.25 1.95 6.06
C LYS A 55 -16.71 1.13 7.23
N ASN A 56 -16.30 1.83 8.29
CA ASN A 56 -15.89 1.22 9.56
C ASN A 56 -14.71 0.22 9.47
N GLY A 57 -13.83 0.34 8.47
CA GLY A 57 -12.69 -0.58 8.33
C GLY A 57 -13.07 -1.94 7.74
N GLN A 58 -14.28 -2.06 7.17
CA GLN A 58 -14.77 -3.25 6.50
C GLN A 58 -14.29 -3.31 5.04
N PHE A 59 -14.53 -4.43 4.38
CA PHE A 59 -14.07 -4.66 3.02
C PHE A 59 -15.26 -4.90 2.11
N GLU A 60 -15.28 -4.28 0.95
CA GLU A 60 -16.24 -4.62 -0.10
C GLU A 60 -15.62 -5.68 -1.02
N TYR A 61 -16.36 -6.74 -1.29
CA TYR A 61 -15.99 -7.79 -2.24
C TYR A 61 -17.24 -8.29 -2.96
N GLU A 62 -17.22 -8.27 -4.30
CA GLU A 62 -18.36 -8.70 -5.15
C GLU A 62 -19.69 -8.01 -4.77
N GLY A 63 -19.63 -6.73 -4.39
CA GLY A 63 -20.80 -5.93 -3.98
C GLY A 63 -21.32 -6.22 -2.56
N ALA A 64 -20.63 -7.05 -1.78
CA ALA A 64 -20.95 -7.32 -0.39
C ALA A 64 -19.96 -6.65 0.57
N THR A 65 -20.48 -6.01 1.62
CA THR A 65 -19.68 -5.55 2.76
C THR A 65 -19.36 -6.72 3.67
N LEU A 66 -18.07 -6.99 3.85
CA LEU A 66 -17.53 -8.06 4.67
C LEU A 66 -16.76 -7.50 5.87
N THR A 67 -16.98 -8.10 7.03
CA THR A 67 -16.08 -7.89 8.17
C THR A 67 -14.73 -8.54 7.90
N ARG A 68 -13.74 -8.26 8.76
CA ARG A 68 -12.43 -8.93 8.69
C ARG A 68 -12.57 -10.45 8.84
N GLU A 69 -13.46 -10.89 9.72
CA GLU A 69 -13.73 -12.28 10.02
C GLU A 69 -14.39 -12.98 8.82
N ASP A 70 -15.38 -12.34 8.21
CA ASP A 70 -16.08 -12.88 7.03
C ASP A 70 -15.15 -12.98 5.82
N LEU A 71 -14.33 -11.95 5.58
CA LEU A 71 -13.33 -11.98 4.50
C LEU A 71 -12.29 -13.08 4.74
N ALA A 72 -11.79 -13.25 5.96
CA ALA A 72 -10.88 -14.33 6.30
C ALA A 72 -11.54 -15.72 6.12
N GLY A 73 -12.83 -15.84 6.49
CA GLY A 73 -13.62 -17.04 6.27
C GLY A 73 -13.77 -17.36 4.78
N HIS A 74 -14.05 -16.36 3.96
CA HIS A 74 -14.13 -16.50 2.50
C HIS A 74 -12.81 -17.01 1.90
N ILE A 75 -11.67 -16.44 2.29
CA ILE A 75 -10.35 -16.87 1.79
C ILE A 75 -10.02 -18.31 2.20
N ARG A 76 -10.39 -18.72 3.42
CA ARG A 76 -10.24 -20.13 3.86
C ARG A 76 -11.09 -21.05 3.01
N TYR A 77 -12.35 -20.69 2.78
CA TYR A 77 -13.25 -21.46 1.92
C TYR A 77 -12.69 -21.62 0.50
N LEU A 78 -12.14 -20.55 -0.10
CA LEU A 78 -11.48 -20.62 -1.40
C LEU A 78 -10.34 -21.66 -1.42
N THR A 79 -9.56 -21.75 -0.35
CA THR A 79 -8.53 -22.77 -0.19
C THR A 79 -9.10 -24.18 -0.13
N GLU A 80 -10.19 -24.38 0.62
CA GLU A 80 -10.86 -25.68 0.77
C GLU A 80 -11.43 -26.21 -0.55
N ILE A 81 -11.91 -25.32 -1.43
CA ILE A 81 -12.41 -25.69 -2.76
C ILE A 81 -11.32 -25.75 -3.84
N GLY A 82 -10.05 -25.74 -3.44
CA GLY A 82 -8.91 -25.89 -4.36
C GLY A 82 -8.54 -24.62 -5.15
N LYS A 83 -8.93 -23.44 -4.65
CA LYS A 83 -8.62 -22.13 -5.25
C LYS A 83 -7.91 -21.21 -4.24
N PRO A 84 -6.74 -21.59 -3.70
CA PRO A 84 -6.04 -20.79 -2.69
C PRO A 84 -5.65 -19.42 -3.24
N ALA A 85 -5.92 -18.37 -2.47
CA ALA A 85 -5.40 -17.04 -2.74
C ALA A 85 -4.07 -16.86 -2.00
N HIS A 86 -3.01 -16.45 -2.69
CA HIS A 86 -1.69 -16.20 -2.10
C HIS A 86 -1.41 -14.70 -1.96
N THR A 87 -2.09 -13.89 -2.77
CA THR A 87 -1.95 -12.45 -2.85
C THR A 87 -3.30 -11.76 -2.79
N ILE A 88 -3.40 -10.72 -1.97
CA ILE A 88 -4.61 -9.89 -1.85
C ILE A 88 -4.26 -8.41 -2.00
N LEU A 89 -5.03 -7.71 -2.83
CA LEU A 89 -4.92 -6.26 -3.05
C LEU A 89 -6.09 -5.53 -2.39
N LEU A 90 -5.78 -4.51 -1.59
CA LEU A 90 -6.73 -3.51 -1.11
C LEU A 90 -6.70 -2.28 -2.00
N ILE A 91 -7.87 -1.86 -2.47
CA ILE A 91 -8.07 -0.61 -3.23
C ILE A 91 -9.05 0.32 -2.51
N ALA A 92 -9.11 1.58 -2.91
CA ALA A 92 -10.17 2.48 -2.46
C ALA A 92 -11.52 1.99 -2.99
N GLY A 93 -12.56 2.07 -2.16
CA GLY A 93 -13.94 1.82 -2.58
C GLY A 93 -14.54 3.01 -3.30
N GLU A 94 -15.70 2.80 -3.93
CA GLU A 94 -16.41 3.85 -4.68
C GLU A 94 -16.68 5.09 -3.81
N LYS A 95 -17.04 4.87 -2.55
CA LYS A 95 -17.44 5.92 -1.61
C LYS A 95 -16.49 6.10 -0.44
N GLN A 96 -15.42 5.31 -0.38
CA GLN A 96 -14.59 5.21 0.81
C GLN A 96 -13.10 5.12 0.49
N LYS A 97 -12.32 6.00 1.14
CA LYS A 97 -10.87 5.99 1.08
C LYS A 97 -10.29 4.89 1.98
N ILE A 98 -9.10 4.44 1.62
CA ILE A 98 -8.35 3.50 2.45
C ILE A 98 -7.89 4.21 3.72
N THR A 99 -8.06 3.54 4.86
CA THR A 99 -7.67 4.03 6.19
C THR A 99 -6.74 3.03 6.88
N ASN A 100 -6.07 3.45 7.94
CA ASN A 100 -5.23 2.56 8.75
C ASN A 100 -5.99 1.37 9.35
N ALA A 101 -7.30 1.51 9.59
CA ALA A 101 -8.13 0.41 10.09
C ALA A 101 -8.24 -0.72 9.06
N HIS A 102 -8.40 -0.38 7.77
CA HIS A 102 -8.41 -1.36 6.69
C HIS A 102 -7.06 -2.06 6.55
N VAL A 103 -5.97 -1.28 6.57
CA VAL A 103 -4.61 -1.82 6.48
C VAL A 103 -4.33 -2.77 7.63
N ALA A 104 -4.66 -2.39 8.87
CA ALA A 104 -4.48 -3.23 10.05
C ALA A 104 -5.35 -4.49 10.02
N GLY A 105 -6.61 -4.36 9.59
CA GLY A 105 -7.53 -5.48 9.44
C GLY A 105 -7.00 -6.50 8.42
N LEU A 106 -6.56 -6.02 7.25
CA LEU A 106 -6.01 -6.88 6.21
C LEU A 106 -4.65 -7.46 6.60
N ALA A 107 -3.79 -6.71 7.29
CA ALA A 107 -2.53 -7.22 7.84
C ALA A 107 -2.78 -8.41 8.78
N GLY A 108 -3.81 -8.33 9.62
CA GLY A 108 -4.24 -9.44 10.49
C GLY A 108 -4.63 -10.68 9.68
N ILE A 109 -5.45 -10.52 8.63
CA ILE A 109 -5.82 -11.64 7.74
C ILE A 109 -4.57 -12.23 7.08
N CYS A 110 -3.69 -11.38 6.56
CA CYS A 110 -2.47 -11.81 5.88
C CYS A 110 -1.55 -12.63 6.78
N ARG A 111 -1.41 -12.21 8.04
CA ARG A 111 -0.69 -12.95 9.06
C ARG A 111 -1.35 -14.31 9.36
N ASP A 112 -2.65 -14.29 9.63
CA ASP A 112 -3.39 -15.48 10.10
C ASP A 112 -3.46 -16.55 9.01
N LEU A 113 -3.53 -16.14 7.73
CA LEU A 113 -3.63 -17.04 6.58
C LEU A 113 -2.31 -17.25 5.82
N LYS A 114 -1.23 -16.59 6.25
CA LYS A 114 0.09 -16.61 5.60
C LYS A 114 0.05 -16.23 4.11
N ILE A 115 -0.73 -15.21 3.79
CA ILE A 115 -0.85 -14.64 2.44
C ILE A 115 -0.16 -13.28 2.36
N SER A 116 0.22 -12.85 1.16
CA SER A 116 0.85 -11.53 0.94
C SER A 116 -0.21 -10.46 0.73
N GLY A 117 -0.17 -9.41 1.54
CA GLY A 117 -1.08 -8.27 1.45
C GLY A 117 -0.45 -7.07 0.75
N TYR A 118 -1.21 -6.45 -0.15
CA TYR A 118 -0.83 -5.23 -0.84
C TYR A 118 -1.94 -4.20 -0.76
N VAL A 119 -1.58 -2.94 -0.90
CA VAL A 119 -2.51 -1.82 -0.95
C VAL A 119 -2.14 -0.91 -2.11
N ARG A 120 -3.13 -0.49 -2.90
CA ARG A 120 -2.99 0.66 -3.77
C ARG A 120 -3.54 1.86 -3.02
N ASP A 121 -2.66 2.70 -2.51
CA ASP A 121 -3.06 3.81 -1.64
C ASP A 121 -3.96 4.82 -2.35
N ASN A 122 -4.43 5.81 -1.58
CA ASN A 122 -5.36 6.82 -2.09
C ASN A 122 -4.74 7.74 -3.17
N ASP A 123 -3.42 7.72 -3.34
CA ASP A 123 -2.68 8.44 -4.38
C ASP A 123 -2.33 7.53 -5.58
N GLY A 124 -2.72 6.26 -5.53
CA GLY A 124 -2.56 5.27 -6.60
C GLY A 124 -1.27 4.46 -6.53
N HIS A 125 -0.46 4.64 -5.48
CA HIS A 125 0.83 3.95 -5.32
C HIS A 125 0.64 2.57 -4.72
N LEU A 126 1.34 1.57 -5.28
CA LEU A 126 1.33 0.21 -4.76
C LEU A 126 2.33 0.06 -3.61
N LYS A 127 1.83 -0.42 -2.47
CA LYS A 127 2.60 -0.67 -1.25
C LYS A 127 2.34 -2.08 -0.75
N VAL A 128 3.34 -2.66 -0.09
CA VAL A 128 3.21 -3.94 0.60
C VAL A 128 2.73 -3.68 2.02
N ILE A 129 1.81 -4.50 2.49
CA ILE A 129 1.36 -4.47 3.88
C ILE A 129 2.40 -5.20 4.72
N GLN A 130 2.94 -4.50 5.71
CA GLN A 130 3.90 -5.09 6.64
C GLN A 130 3.15 -5.95 7.65
N ILE A 131 3.47 -7.24 7.65
CA ILE A 131 3.02 -8.18 8.66
C ILE A 131 4.03 -8.15 9.79
N VAL A 132 3.65 -7.59 10.93
CA VAL A 132 4.45 -7.70 12.16
C VAL A 132 4.26 -9.11 12.72
N GLN A 133 5.35 -9.86 12.80
CA GLN A 133 5.38 -11.22 13.35
C GLN A 133 5.21 -11.22 14.87
#